data_AF-A0A520K9B2-F1
#
_entry.id   AF-A0A520K9B2-F1
#
_cell.length_a   1.000
_cell.length_b   1.000
_cell.length_c   1.000
_cell.angle_alpha   90.00
_cell.angle_beta   90.00
_cell.angle_gamma   90.00
#
_symmetry.space_group_name_H-M   'P 1'
#
loop_
_entity.id
_entity.type
_entity.pdbx_description
1 polymer ?
#
loop_
_entity_poly.entity_id
_entity_poly.type
_entity_poly.pdbx_seq_one_letter_code
_entity_poly.pdbx_strand_id
1 'polypeptide(L)'
;MDDGALTCLYGVHKRLEDDPRRMAEPVNHRCKGCFLCVQECPREALRIRTSSDYLQLGDSYWTPEIICKNWYQAETGMIPVSGAGYSGPFSGKGFDSMWTDMSEIVRPTRDGIHGREYISTAVDIGKKLPALSFDA
;
A
#
# COMPACT_ATOMS: atom_id res chain seq x y z
N MET A 1 18.92 30.06 -5.12
CA MET A 1 17.93 30.28 -4.05
C MET A 1 16.97 29.12 -4.20
N ASP A 2 17.24 28.04 -3.50
CA ASP A 2 16.55 26.77 -3.71
C ASP A 2 15.10 26.87 -3.22
N ASP A 3 14.19 26.60 -4.15
CA ASP A 3 12.76 26.70 -3.96
C ASP A 3 12.24 25.41 -3.32
N GLY A 4 11.66 25.48 -2.11
CA GLY A 4 11.03 24.32 -1.44
C GLY A 4 9.96 23.58 -2.26
N ALA A 5 9.47 24.18 -3.36
CA ALA A 5 8.60 23.54 -4.36
C ALA A 5 9.35 22.50 -5.22
N LEU A 6 10.62 22.78 -5.58
CA LEU A 6 11.50 21.86 -6.32
C LEU A 6 12.05 20.72 -5.45
N THR A 7 12.05 20.89 -4.13
CA THR A 7 12.55 19.89 -3.18
C THR A 7 11.62 18.67 -3.03
N CYS A 8 10.33 18.79 -3.39
CA CYS A 8 9.41 17.67 -3.27
C CYS A 8 9.68 16.61 -4.35
N LEU A 9 10.34 15.50 -3.96
CA LEU A 9 10.63 14.36 -4.84
C LEU A 9 9.38 13.79 -5.55
N TYR A 10 8.22 13.91 -4.90
CA TYR A 10 6.95 13.38 -5.40
C TYR A 10 6.14 14.40 -6.23
N GLY A 11 6.66 15.61 -6.44
CA GLY A 11 6.04 16.65 -7.26
C GLY A 11 4.66 17.10 -6.76
N VAL A 12 4.43 17.07 -5.44
CA VAL A 12 3.15 17.47 -4.80
C VAL A 12 2.91 18.97 -4.92
N HIS A 13 3.97 19.75 -4.74
CA HIS A 13 3.90 21.21 -4.71
C HIS A 13 4.54 21.78 -5.98
N LYS A 14 3.84 22.73 -6.62
CA LYS A 14 4.34 23.48 -7.76
C LYS A 14 3.94 24.94 -7.61
N ARG A 15 4.69 25.84 -8.25
CA ARG A 15 4.26 27.23 -8.44
C ARG A 15 3.20 27.26 -9.55
N LEU A 16 2.31 28.26 -9.50
CA LEU A 16 1.37 28.53 -10.58
C LEU A 16 2.13 28.95 -11.85
N GLU A 17 1.67 28.49 -13.02
CA GLU A 17 2.33 28.79 -14.30
C GLU A 17 2.15 30.26 -14.70
N ASP A 18 1.01 30.85 -14.35
CA ASP A 18 0.61 32.23 -14.64
C ASP A 18 1.19 33.24 -13.62
N ASP A 19 1.33 32.85 -12.36
CA ASP A 19 1.99 33.67 -11.32
C ASP A 19 2.95 32.82 -10.47
N PRO A 20 4.25 32.79 -10.83
CA PRO A 20 5.25 32.01 -10.09
C PRO A 20 5.39 32.42 -8.63
N ARG A 21 4.90 33.58 -8.19
CA ARG A 21 4.97 34.00 -6.77
C ARG A 21 3.99 33.25 -5.89
N ARG A 22 2.99 32.60 -6.48
CA ARG A 22 1.94 31.85 -5.80
C ARG A 22 2.14 30.35 -5.98
N MET A 23 1.80 29.60 -4.94
CA MET A 23 1.76 28.15 -5.00
C MET A 23 0.46 27.69 -5.66
N ALA A 24 0.55 26.67 -6.51
CA ALA A 24 -0.60 25.95 -7.04
C ALA A 24 -1.20 25.02 -5.98
N GLU A 25 -2.44 24.60 -6.21
CA GLU A 25 -3.11 23.63 -5.35
C GLU A 25 -2.29 22.31 -5.30
N PRO A 26 -1.99 21.78 -4.10
CA PRO A 26 -1.16 20.60 -3.96
C PRO A 26 -1.84 19.34 -4.50
N VAL A 27 -1.04 18.46 -5.12
CA VAL A 27 -1.51 17.15 -5.57
C VAL A 27 -1.45 16.16 -4.40
N ASN A 28 -2.36 16.32 -3.44
CA ASN A 28 -2.31 15.70 -2.11
C ASN A 28 -2.12 14.17 -2.11
N HIS A 29 -2.75 13.45 -3.04
CA HIS A 29 -2.65 11.98 -3.13
C HIS A 29 -1.23 11.47 -3.47
N ARG A 30 -0.34 12.34 -3.96
CA ARG A 30 1.07 12.00 -4.22
C ARG A 30 1.96 12.17 -2.98
N CYS A 31 1.49 12.83 -1.93
CA CYS A 31 2.28 13.06 -0.73
C CYS A 31 2.55 11.75 0.01
N LYS A 32 3.83 11.49 0.31
CA LYS A 32 4.27 10.33 1.10
C LYS A 32 4.67 10.68 2.53
N GLY A 33 4.40 11.91 2.98
CA GLY A 33 4.67 12.32 4.37
C GLY A 33 6.15 12.29 4.76
N CYS A 34 7.09 12.53 3.83
CA CYS A 34 8.53 12.55 4.14
C CYS A 34 9.01 13.85 4.82
N PHE A 35 8.14 14.88 4.90
CA PHE A 35 8.39 16.20 5.50
C PHE A 35 9.53 17.04 4.93
N LEU A 36 10.33 16.53 4.00
CA LEU A 36 11.46 17.24 3.40
C LEU A 36 11.08 18.62 2.83
N CYS A 37 9.98 18.71 2.08
CA CYS A 37 9.52 19.98 1.51
C CYS A 37 9.11 21.03 2.55
N VAL A 38 8.70 20.60 3.76
CA VAL A 38 8.34 21.49 4.87
C VAL A 38 9.61 21.93 5.60
N GLN A 39 10.53 21.01 5.87
CA GLN A 39 11.79 21.30 6.57
C GLN A 39 12.70 22.25 5.79
N GLU A 40 12.81 22.03 4.48
CA GLU A 40 13.62 22.86 3.58
C GLU A 40 12.88 24.12 3.08
N CYS A 41 11.70 24.44 3.64
CA CYS A 41 10.91 25.58 3.17
C CYS A 41 11.49 26.89 3.71
N PRO A 42 12.11 27.76 2.88
CA PRO A 42 12.83 28.94 3.37
C PRO A 42 11.94 30.02 3.97
N ARG A 43 10.62 29.93 3.76
CA ARG A 43 9.63 30.91 4.22
C ARG A 43 8.48 30.29 5.00
N GLU A 44 8.61 29.02 5.41
CA GLU A 44 7.56 28.29 6.14
C GLU A 44 6.18 28.32 5.44
N ALA A 45 6.18 28.46 4.11
CA ALA A 45 4.96 28.60 3.31
C ALA A 45 4.21 27.27 3.13
N LEU A 46 4.89 26.14 3.38
CA LEU A 46 4.34 24.80 3.25
C LEU A 46 4.07 24.20 4.63
N ARG A 47 2.88 23.62 4.79
CA ARG A 47 2.50 22.86 5.99
C ARG A 47 1.77 21.60 5.59
N ILE A 48 2.20 20.46 6.12
CA ILE A 48 1.45 19.21 6.04
C ILE A 48 0.46 19.17 7.21
N ARG A 49 -0.80 18.85 6.92
CA ARG A 49 -1.85 18.63 7.90
C ARG A 49 -2.57 17.34 7.58
N THR A 50 -3.20 16.75 8.59
CA THR A 50 -4.10 15.62 8.37
C THR A 50 -5.31 16.09 7.56
N SER A 51 -5.66 15.34 6.51
CA SER A 51 -6.84 15.62 5.69
C SER A 51 -8.12 15.28 6.47
N SER A 52 -9.11 16.18 6.46
CA SER A 52 -10.44 15.92 7.01
C SER A 52 -11.12 14.76 6.28
N ASP A 53 -10.99 14.75 4.96
CA ASP A 53 -11.65 13.79 4.08
C ASP A 53 -11.06 12.39 4.30
N TYR A 54 -9.76 12.31 4.58
CA TYR A 54 -9.12 11.06 4.97
C TYR A 54 -9.68 10.52 6.30
N LEU A 55 -9.88 11.38 7.30
CA LEU A 55 -10.41 10.96 8.60
C LEU A 55 -11.88 10.53 8.54
N GLN A 56 -12.63 11.03 7.56
CA GLN A 56 -14.03 10.68 7.33
C GLN A 56 -14.20 9.46 6.41
N LEU A 57 -13.10 8.90 5.89
CA LEU A 57 -13.15 7.80 4.94
C LEU A 57 -13.51 6.47 5.62
N GLY A 58 -14.54 5.81 5.11
CA GLY A 58 -14.90 4.45 5.52
C GLY A 58 -15.78 4.39 6.76
N ASP A 59 -15.60 3.35 7.59
CA ASP A 59 -16.45 3.05 8.75
C ASP A 59 -15.67 2.36 9.89
N SER A 60 -16.40 1.76 10.84
CA SER A 60 -15.81 1.06 11.99
C SER A 60 -14.88 -0.11 11.63
N TYR A 61 -15.05 -0.70 10.45
CA TYR A 61 -14.25 -1.82 9.94
C TYR A 61 -13.35 -1.37 8.80
N TRP A 62 -13.91 -0.70 7.80
CA TRP A 62 -13.16 -0.15 6.67
C TRP A 62 -12.46 1.14 7.08
N THR A 63 -11.31 1.02 7.73
CA THR A 63 -10.53 2.20 8.12
C THR A 63 -9.95 2.90 6.88
N PRO A 64 -9.65 4.22 6.98
CA PRO A 64 -8.99 4.95 5.91
C PRO A 64 -7.71 4.25 5.40
N GLU A 65 -6.93 3.65 6.30
CA GLU A 65 -5.71 2.93 5.97
C GLU A 65 -5.98 1.67 5.11
N ILE A 66 -6.99 0.88 5.47
CA ILE A 66 -7.37 -0.32 4.70
C ILE A 66 -7.82 0.10 3.29
N ILE A 67 -8.64 1.14 3.20
CA ILE A 67 -9.15 1.64 1.92
C ILE A 67 -8.00 2.12 1.04
N CYS A 68 -7.09 2.94 1.56
CA CYS A 68 -5.95 3.44 0.81
C CYS A 68 -5.00 2.31 0.35
N LYS A 69 -4.75 1.29 1.18
CA LYS A 69 -3.95 0.12 0.78
C LYS A 69 -4.63 -0.70 -0.32
N ASN A 70 -5.95 -0.82 -0.29
CA ASN A 70 -6.70 -1.52 -1.33
C ASN A 70 -6.75 -0.73 -2.64
N TRP A 71 -6.93 0.58 -2.58
CA TRP A 71 -6.84 1.43 -3.78
C TRP A 71 -5.45 1.38 -4.41
N TYR A 72 -4.39 1.44 -3.61
CA TYR A 72 -3.03 1.28 -4.12
C TYR A 72 -2.85 -0.05 -4.88
N GLN A 73 -3.34 -1.16 -4.32
CA GLN A 73 -3.32 -2.47 -4.98
C GLN A 73 -4.13 -2.47 -6.28
N ALA A 74 -5.32 -1.86 -6.28
CA ALA A 74 -6.18 -1.79 -7.45
C ALA A 74 -5.57 -0.94 -8.57
N GLU A 75 -4.94 0.19 -8.24
CA GLU A 75 -4.32 1.11 -9.19
C GLU A 75 -3.03 0.56 -9.79
N THR A 76 -2.23 -0.15 -8.99
CA THR A 76 -0.87 -0.55 -9.38
C THR A 76 -0.72 -2.03 -9.71
N GLY A 77 -1.65 -2.87 -9.26
CA GLY A 77 -1.48 -4.33 -9.30
C GLY A 77 -0.34 -4.84 -8.41
N MET A 78 0.18 -4.01 -7.50
CA MET A 78 1.31 -4.35 -6.63
C MET A 78 0.89 -4.52 -5.18
N ILE A 79 1.62 -5.37 -4.45
CA ILE A 79 1.45 -5.57 -3.02
C ILE A 79 1.98 -4.32 -2.28
N PRO A 80 1.24 -3.73 -1.31
CA PRO A 80 1.74 -2.61 -0.52
C PRO A 80 2.90 -3.06 0.35
N VAL A 81 4.04 -2.39 0.23
CA VAL A 81 5.24 -2.66 1.02
C VAL A 81 5.48 -1.53 2.02
N SER A 82 5.76 -1.89 3.26
CA SER A 82 6.14 -0.94 4.33
C SER A 82 7.40 -1.40 5.05
N GLY A 83 8.15 -0.45 5.63
CA GLY A 83 9.28 -0.72 6.52
C GLY A 83 8.90 -0.63 8.00
N ALA A 84 9.87 -0.91 8.88
CA ALA A 84 9.74 -0.82 10.35
C ALA A 84 8.81 -1.85 11.04
N GLY A 85 8.46 -2.92 10.33
CA GLY A 85 7.63 -4.00 10.89
C GLY A 85 6.14 -3.67 10.92
N TYR A 86 5.36 -4.55 11.53
CA TYR A 86 3.92 -4.37 11.70
C TYR A 86 3.61 -3.66 13.02
N SER A 87 2.98 -2.48 12.93
CA SER A 87 2.63 -1.64 14.08
C SER A 87 1.21 -1.88 14.62
N GLY A 88 0.47 -2.80 14.02
CA GLY A 88 -0.90 -3.12 14.43
C GLY A 88 -0.96 -4.08 15.64
N PRO A 89 -2.17 -4.46 16.06
CA PRO A 89 -2.37 -5.37 17.18
C PRO A 89 -1.79 -6.76 16.88
N PHE A 90 -1.28 -7.46 17.89
CA PHE A 90 -0.71 -8.81 17.74
C PHE A 90 -1.67 -9.80 17.06
N SER A 91 -2.97 -9.72 17.35
CA SER A 91 -4.00 -10.58 16.75
C SER A 91 -5.34 -9.83 16.74
N GLY A 92 -6.26 -10.24 15.87
CA GLY A 92 -7.58 -9.64 15.70
C GLY A 92 -8.71 -10.67 15.56
N LYS A 93 -9.84 -10.25 14.97
CA LYS A 93 -10.99 -11.13 14.71
C LYS A 93 -10.91 -11.71 13.30
N GLY A 94 -11.53 -12.87 13.08
CA GLY A 94 -11.62 -13.45 11.73
C GLY A 94 -10.25 -13.79 11.15
N PHE A 95 -9.94 -13.26 9.97
CA PHE A 95 -8.65 -13.51 9.30
C PHE A 95 -7.44 -13.01 10.08
N ASP A 96 -7.58 -11.93 10.86
CA ASP A 96 -6.50 -11.37 11.69
C ASP A 96 -6.13 -12.25 12.89
N SER A 97 -6.90 -13.31 13.14
CA SER A 97 -6.58 -14.32 14.17
C SER A 97 -5.75 -15.48 13.62
N MET A 98 -5.53 -15.53 12.31
CA MET A 98 -4.81 -16.61 11.64
C MET A 98 -3.40 -16.18 11.29
N TRP A 99 -2.44 -17.06 11.54
CA TRP A 99 -1.04 -16.88 11.20
C TRP A 99 -0.67 -17.82 10.07
N THR A 100 -0.05 -17.29 9.01
CA THR A 100 0.43 -18.14 7.92
C THR A 100 1.69 -18.87 8.35
N ASP A 101 1.68 -20.19 8.24
CA ASP A 101 2.85 -21.01 8.49
C ASP A 101 3.94 -20.77 7.43
N MET A 102 5.20 -20.91 7.83
CA MET A 102 6.36 -20.78 6.97
C MET A 102 7.37 -21.88 7.29
N SER A 103 7.80 -22.62 6.27
CA SER A 103 8.88 -23.59 6.43
C SER A 103 10.23 -22.86 6.49
N GLU A 104 10.90 -22.93 7.63
CA GLU A 104 12.22 -22.30 7.81
C GLU A 104 13.36 -23.22 7.33
N ILE A 105 13.42 -24.47 7.81
CA ILE A 105 14.57 -25.37 7.59
C ILE A 105 14.19 -26.62 6.79
N VAL A 106 13.11 -27.29 7.17
CA VAL A 106 12.84 -28.68 6.76
C VAL A 106 12.47 -28.80 5.27
N ARG A 107 11.86 -27.75 4.69
CA ARG A 107 11.52 -27.70 3.27
C ARG A 107 11.77 -26.30 2.73
N PRO A 108 12.48 -26.15 1.60
CA PRO A 108 12.70 -24.85 1.00
C PRO A 108 11.38 -24.23 0.55
N THR A 109 11.24 -22.92 0.77
CA THR A 109 10.11 -22.14 0.27
C THR A 109 10.25 -21.95 -1.23
N ARG A 110 9.12 -22.04 -1.94
CA ARG A 110 9.12 -21.80 -3.39
C ARG A 110 9.05 -20.31 -3.67
N ASP A 111 9.83 -19.87 -4.65
CA ASP A 111 9.81 -18.49 -5.13
C ASP A 111 8.50 -18.22 -5.91
N GLY A 112 7.71 -17.27 -5.42
CA GLY A 112 6.44 -16.85 -6.04
C GLY A 112 6.60 -15.85 -7.19
N ILE A 113 7.79 -15.31 -7.44
CA ILE A 113 8.09 -14.38 -8.53
C ILE A 113 8.75 -15.12 -9.68
N HIS A 114 9.91 -15.73 -9.43
CA HIS A 114 10.71 -16.39 -10.47
C HIS A 114 10.40 -17.88 -10.64
N GLY A 115 9.67 -18.51 -9.71
CA GLY A 115 9.21 -19.90 -9.81
C GLY A 115 7.70 -20.03 -9.97
N ARG A 116 7.02 -18.93 -10.32
CA ARG A 116 5.55 -18.83 -10.38
C ARG A 116 4.93 -19.80 -11.38
N GLU A 117 5.66 -20.16 -12.43
CA GLU A 117 5.23 -21.08 -13.47
C GLU A 117 4.95 -22.50 -12.94
N TYR A 118 5.50 -22.85 -11.77
CA TYR A 118 5.25 -24.12 -11.11
C TYR A 118 4.16 -24.04 -10.03
N ILE A 119 3.51 -22.88 -9.86
CA ILE A 119 2.43 -22.64 -8.90
C ILE A 119 1.11 -22.50 -9.68
N SER A 120 0.14 -23.38 -9.37
CA SER A 120 -1.21 -23.30 -9.94
C SER A 120 -2.19 -22.75 -8.91
N THR A 121 -2.99 -21.77 -9.32
CA THR A 121 -4.12 -21.24 -8.55
C THR A 121 -5.47 -21.77 -9.05
N ALA A 122 -5.46 -22.79 -9.93
CA ALA A 122 -6.69 -23.42 -10.41
C ALA A 122 -7.41 -24.15 -9.27
N VAL A 123 -8.74 -24.07 -9.26
CA VAL A 123 -9.57 -24.67 -8.21
C VAL A 123 -10.67 -25.50 -8.87
N ASP A 124 -10.82 -26.74 -8.41
CA ASP A 124 -11.93 -27.61 -8.80
C ASP A 124 -13.04 -27.55 -7.77
N ILE A 125 -14.27 -27.29 -8.22
CA ILE A 125 -15.46 -27.27 -7.36
C ILE A 125 -16.34 -28.48 -7.73
N GLY A 126 -16.60 -29.34 -6.74
CA GLY A 126 -17.47 -30.52 -6.91
C GLY A 126 -17.00 -31.74 -6.12
N LYS A 127 -17.77 -32.83 -6.21
CA LYS A 127 -17.43 -34.10 -5.55
C LYS A 127 -16.21 -34.73 -6.23
N LYS A 128 -15.19 -35.08 -5.44
CA LYS A 128 -14.07 -35.92 -5.89
C LYS A 128 -14.37 -37.39 -5.56
N LEU A 129 -14.06 -38.28 -6.50
CA LEU A 129 -14.13 -39.73 -6.24
C LEU A 129 -13.00 -40.10 -5.25
N PRO A 130 -13.27 -40.91 -4.22
CA PRO A 130 -12.27 -41.27 -3.21
C PRO A 130 -11.16 -42.18 -3.78
N ALA A 131 -11.44 -42.89 -4.87
CA ALA A 131 -10.50 -43.74 -5.58
C ALA A 131 -10.90 -43.83 -7.06
N LEU A 132 -9.92 -44.14 -7.93
CA LEU A 132 -10.17 -44.49 -9.32
C LEU A 132 -10.77 -45.90 -9.38
N SER A 133 -11.79 -46.09 -10.22
CA SER A 133 -12.34 -47.41 -10.55
C SER A 133 -12.04 -47.67 -12.02
N PHE A 134 -11.34 -48.77 -12.29
CA PHE A 134 -11.11 -49.25 -13.65
C PHE A 134 -12.01 -50.46 -13.86
N ASP A 135 -12.70 -50.50 -15.00
CA ASP A 135 -13.42 -51.70 -15.42
C ASP A 135 -12.40 -52.80 -15.74
N ALA A 136 -12.63 -54.01 -15.24
CA ALA A 136 -11.77 -55.18 -15.44
C ALA A 136 -11.99 -55.84 -16.80
#